data_AF-A0A1M7FHL9-F1
#
_entry.id   AF-A0A1M7FHL9-F1
#
_cell.length_a   1.000
_cell.length_b   1.000
_cell.length_c   1.000
_cell.angle_alpha   90.00
_cell.angle_beta   90.00
_cell.angle_gamma   90.00
#
_symmetry.space_group_name_H-M   'P 1'
#
loop_
_entity.id
_entity.type
_entity.pdbx_description
1 polymer ?
#
loop_
_entity_poly.entity_id
_entity_poly.type
_entity_poly.pdbx_seq_one_letter_code
_entity_poly.pdbx_strand_id
1 'polypeptide(L)'
;MNINIKGNPGTGNTYQEITIQHVENYNPAATTVNNYYGTRASGKKAASTSTTNEVIDIAPIRQEILNYVSRLRTFLVDEQKSGYMKLWREILELDIIASEVYNPGKQQGTNFNRGMVANIIYYMVKKNFFGDKNSYNASLFAVALEGSAEHSVRAELRMLPAADIISRLDCVLENRELIQNPL
;
A
#
# COMPACT_ATOMS: atom_id res chain seq x y z
N MET A 1 32.87 27.27 1.38
CA MET A 1 33.80 26.95 0.27
C MET A 1 33.26 27.66 -0.96
N ASN A 2 34.02 28.54 -1.63
CA ASN A 2 33.50 29.34 -2.76
C ASN A 2 33.80 28.62 -4.08
N ILE A 3 32.76 28.10 -4.75
CA ILE A 3 32.89 27.43 -6.05
C ILE A 3 32.38 28.40 -7.12
N ASN A 4 33.29 28.85 -8.00
CA ASN A 4 32.96 29.76 -9.10
C ASN A 4 32.81 28.95 -10.40
N ILE A 5 31.59 28.80 -10.91
CA ILE A 5 31.31 28.06 -12.15
C ILE A 5 31.30 29.06 -13.33
N LYS A 6 32.28 28.98 -14.24
CA LYS A 6 32.27 29.70 -15.51
C LYS A 6 31.80 28.81 -16.65
N GLY A 7 30.63 29.13 -17.22
CA GLY A 7 30.02 28.49 -18.40
C GLY A 7 28.50 28.68 -18.40
N ASN A 8 27.87 28.89 -19.56
CA ASN A 8 26.41 29.08 -19.67
C ASN A 8 25.67 27.76 -19.33
N PRO A 9 24.93 27.68 -18.22
CA PRO A 9 24.47 26.40 -17.68
C PRO A 9 23.23 25.81 -18.38
N GLY A 10 22.67 26.48 -19.39
CA GLY A 10 21.40 26.07 -20.00
C GLY A 10 20.23 26.13 -18.99
N THR A 11 19.00 25.94 -19.47
CA THR A 11 17.76 26.13 -18.70
C THR A 11 17.41 24.95 -17.77
N GLY A 12 18.41 24.24 -17.24
CA GLY A 12 18.21 22.93 -16.59
C GLY A 12 18.64 22.79 -15.14
N ASN A 13 19.55 23.61 -14.62
CA ASN A 13 20.18 23.32 -13.33
C ASN A 13 20.07 24.51 -12.34
N THR A 14 19.45 24.27 -11.19
CA THR A 14 19.40 25.21 -10.06
C THR A 14 20.29 24.70 -8.93
N TYR A 15 21.23 25.52 -8.45
CA TYR A 15 22.05 25.22 -7.27
C TYR A 15 21.27 25.59 -6.01
N GLN A 16 21.19 24.68 -5.02
CA GLN A 16 20.56 24.95 -3.74
C GLN A 16 21.48 24.49 -2.61
N GLU A 17 21.99 25.46 -1.84
CA GLU A 17 22.84 25.21 -0.67
C GLU A 17 21.95 24.93 0.55
N ILE A 18 22.16 23.81 1.23
CA ILE A 18 21.44 23.45 2.46
C ILE A 18 22.44 23.41 3.61
N THR A 19 22.32 24.34 4.55
CA THR A 19 23.16 24.40 5.77
C THR A 19 22.37 23.88 6.96
N ILE A 20 22.81 22.77 7.55
CA ILE A 20 22.19 22.18 8.76
C ILE A 20 23.09 22.51 9.94
N GLN A 21 22.59 23.28 10.91
CA GLN A 21 23.42 23.83 12.00
C GLN A 21 23.47 22.97 13.27
N HIS A 22 22.47 22.14 13.59
CA HIS A 22 22.51 21.30 14.81
C HIS A 22 21.48 20.15 14.80
N VAL A 23 21.83 18.99 15.36
CA VAL A 23 20.93 17.84 15.60
C VAL A 23 21.30 17.16 16.92
N GLU A 24 20.34 17.00 17.84
CA GLU A 24 20.53 16.27 19.10
C GLU A 24 19.64 15.02 19.17
N ASN A 25 20.17 13.95 19.78
CA ASN A 25 19.44 12.71 20.08
C ASN A 25 19.52 12.41 21.58
N TYR A 26 18.36 12.36 22.26
CA TYR A 26 18.25 12.10 23.70
C TYR A 26 17.76 10.67 24.01
N ASN A 27 18.42 9.67 23.44
CA ASN A 27 18.24 8.26 23.83
C ASN A 27 19.57 7.70 24.40
N PRO A 28 19.69 7.52 25.73
CA PRO A 28 20.94 7.09 26.36
C PRO A 28 21.34 5.64 26.06
N ALA A 29 20.48 4.84 25.42
CA ALA A 29 20.75 3.45 25.04
C ALA A 29 21.08 3.26 23.54
N ALA A 30 21.09 4.33 22.74
CA ALA A 30 21.36 4.23 21.32
C ALA A 30 22.87 4.07 21.05
N THR A 31 23.28 2.91 20.51
CA THR A 31 24.66 2.66 20.07
C THR A 31 24.90 3.05 18.61
N THR A 32 23.85 3.38 17.84
CA THR A 32 23.95 3.82 16.45
C THR A 32 22.81 4.78 16.11
N VAL A 33 23.13 5.91 15.46
CA VAL A 33 22.17 6.93 15.02
C VAL A 33 22.37 7.14 13.52
N ASN A 34 21.36 6.78 12.72
CA ASN A 34 21.41 6.94 11.26
C ASN A 34 20.52 8.12 10.83
N ASN A 35 21.14 9.26 10.51
CA ASN A 35 20.44 10.39 9.91
C ASN A 35 20.48 10.28 8.38
N TYR A 36 19.34 9.94 7.78
CA TYR A 36 19.18 9.92 6.33
C TYR A 36 18.84 11.32 5.81
N TYR A 37 19.83 12.03 5.28
CA TYR A 37 19.61 13.30 4.59
C TYR A 37 19.20 13.05 3.14
N GLY A 38 17.91 12.76 2.94
CA GLY A 38 17.31 12.77 1.61
C GLY A 38 17.20 14.21 1.11
N THR A 39 17.88 14.52 0.00
CA THR A 39 17.64 15.76 -0.75
C THR A 39 16.19 15.74 -1.22
N ARG A 40 15.31 16.54 -0.59
CA ARG A 40 13.95 16.76 -1.10
C ARG A 40 14.04 17.56 -2.40
N ALA A 41 14.13 16.84 -3.51
CA ALA A 41 13.89 17.43 -4.83
C ALA A 41 12.38 17.64 -5.00
N SER A 42 11.91 18.85 -4.73
CA SER A 42 10.67 19.37 -5.30
C SER A 42 10.94 19.59 -6.80
N GLY A 43 10.63 18.60 -7.63
CA GLY A 43 10.85 18.68 -9.07
C GLY A 43 10.22 17.49 -9.78
N LYS A 44 9.27 17.78 -10.67
CA LYS A 44 8.46 16.84 -11.45
C LYS A 44 9.28 15.65 -11.95
N LYS A 45 8.88 14.41 -11.59
CA LYS A 45 9.48 13.19 -12.14
C LYS A 45 9.19 13.11 -13.64
N ALA A 46 10.18 13.47 -14.45
CA ALA A 46 10.35 12.89 -15.77
C ALA A 46 10.67 11.40 -15.60
N ALA A 47 10.04 10.56 -16.42
CA ALA A 47 10.21 9.11 -16.38
C ALA A 47 11.69 8.75 -16.61
N SER A 48 12.35 8.23 -15.58
CA SER A 48 13.66 7.60 -15.68
C SER A 48 13.46 6.09 -15.61
N THR A 49 13.55 5.45 -16.77
CA THR A 49 13.73 4.00 -16.88
C THR A 49 15.11 3.67 -16.32
N SER A 50 15.19 3.34 -15.03
CA SER A 50 16.42 2.87 -14.39
C SER A 50 16.32 1.36 -14.16
N THR A 51 16.86 0.60 -15.11
CA THR A 51 17.28 -0.79 -14.95
C THR A 51 18.40 -0.87 -13.92
N THR A 52 18.01 -1.13 -12.68
CA THR A 52 18.84 -1.74 -11.64
C THR A 52 17.90 -2.63 -10.84
N ASN A 53 18.18 -3.94 -10.77
CA ASN A 53 17.45 -4.90 -9.94
C ASN A 53 17.73 -4.59 -8.46
N GLU A 54 17.27 -3.44 -7.96
CA GLU A 54 17.10 -3.23 -6.53
C GLU A 54 16.03 -4.24 -6.09
N VAL A 55 16.45 -5.21 -5.30
CA VAL A 55 15.52 -6.12 -4.62
C VAL A 55 14.72 -5.23 -3.66
N ILE A 56 13.52 -4.88 -4.07
CA ILE A 56 12.57 -4.14 -3.23
C ILE A 56 12.32 -5.01 -1.99
N ASP A 57 12.64 -4.50 -0.80
CA ASP A 57 12.25 -5.17 0.43
C ASP A 57 10.72 -5.09 0.56
N ILE A 58 10.06 -6.22 0.28
CA ILE A 58 8.61 -6.35 0.31
C ILE A 58 8.05 -6.45 1.74
N ALA A 59 8.87 -6.78 2.73
CA ALA A 59 8.41 -6.94 4.11
C ALA A 59 7.75 -5.68 4.71
N PRO A 60 8.35 -4.47 4.60
CA PRO A 60 7.70 -3.26 5.07
C PRO A 60 6.42 -2.94 4.31
N ILE A 61 6.41 -3.12 2.98
CA ILE A 61 5.22 -2.85 2.15
C ILE A 61 4.09 -3.82 2.51
N ARG A 62 4.40 -5.10 2.72
CA ARG A 62 3.44 -6.10 3.23
C ARG A 62 2.84 -5.66 4.55
N GLN A 63 3.66 -5.18 5.49
CA GLN A 63 3.16 -4.70 6.77
C GLN A 63 2.28 -3.45 6.63
N GLU A 64 2.62 -2.54 5.72
CA GLU A 64 1.76 -1.38 5.40
C GLU A 64 0.39 -1.82 4.88
N ILE A 65 0.32 -2.80 3.98
CA ILE A 65 -0.94 -3.35 3.46
C ILE A 65 -1.73 -4.00 4.59
N LEU A 66 -1.09 -4.82 5.43
CA LEU A 66 -1.76 -5.46 6.57
C LEU A 66 -2.32 -4.42 7.54
N ASN A 67 -1.57 -3.36 7.84
CA ASN A 67 -2.05 -2.26 8.68
C ASN A 67 -3.23 -1.53 8.01
N TYR A 68 -3.16 -1.30 6.70
CA TYR A 68 -4.21 -0.65 5.92
C TYR A 68 -5.52 -1.44 5.97
N VAL A 69 -5.49 -2.73 5.62
CA VAL A 69 -6.69 -3.59 5.59
C VAL A 69 -7.23 -3.88 7.00
N SER A 70 -6.39 -3.81 8.04
CA SER A 70 -6.81 -3.99 9.43
C SER A 70 -7.82 -2.94 9.90
N ARG A 71 -7.83 -1.75 9.28
CA ARG A 71 -8.78 -0.66 9.58
C ARG A 71 -10.23 -1.06 9.31
N LEU A 72 -10.45 -2.11 8.53
CA LEU A 72 -11.78 -2.64 8.21
C LEU A 72 -12.27 -3.71 9.20
N ARG A 73 -11.49 -4.08 10.23
CA ARG A 73 -11.84 -5.15 11.16
C ARG A 73 -13.18 -4.96 11.87
N THR A 74 -13.57 -3.72 12.13
CA THR A 74 -14.84 -3.38 12.79
C THR A 74 -16.06 -3.66 11.91
N PHE A 75 -15.88 -3.79 10.59
CA PHE A 75 -16.94 -4.07 9.63
C PHE A 75 -17.08 -5.56 9.30
N LEU A 76 -16.17 -6.41 9.79
CA LEU A 76 -16.24 -7.85 9.55
C LEU A 76 -17.38 -8.49 10.35
N VAL A 77 -17.98 -9.54 9.78
CA VAL A 77 -18.80 -10.47 10.56
C VAL A 77 -17.92 -11.24 11.56
N ASP A 78 -18.50 -11.65 12.68
CA ASP A 78 -17.74 -12.19 13.81
C ASP A 78 -16.94 -13.44 13.44
N GLU A 79 -17.49 -14.28 12.58
CA GLU A 79 -16.88 -15.53 12.10
C GLU A 79 -15.59 -15.29 11.32
N GLN A 80 -15.47 -14.13 10.66
CA GLN A 80 -14.31 -13.80 9.82
C GLN A 80 -13.22 -13.03 10.57
N LYS A 81 -13.52 -12.43 11.73
CA LYS A 81 -12.58 -11.56 12.47
C LYS A 81 -11.27 -12.25 12.85
N SER A 82 -11.34 -13.49 13.33
CA SER A 82 -10.16 -14.26 13.77
C SER A 82 -9.27 -14.67 12.61
N GLY A 83 -9.85 -15.01 11.45
CA GLY A 83 -9.15 -15.50 10.26
C GLY A 83 -8.65 -14.41 9.31
N TYR A 84 -9.19 -13.19 9.41
CA TYR A 84 -9.02 -12.13 8.40
C TYR A 84 -7.55 -11.75 8.13
N MET A 85 -6.75 -11.52 9.17
CA MET A 85 -5.35 -11.12 8.95
C MET A 85 -4.48 -12.28 8.46
N LYS A 86 -4.84 -13.52 8.80
CA LYS A 86 -4.16 -14.70 8.24
C LYS A 86 -4.48 -14.84 6.76
N LEU A 87 -5.75 -14.65 6.38
CA LEU A 87 -6.18 -14.67 4.99
C LEU A 87 -5.44 -13.62 4.15
N TRP A 88 -5.33 -12.38 4.64
CA TRP A 88 -4.57 -11.36 3.92
C TRP A 88 -3.10 -11.71 3.71
N ARG A 89 -2.46 -12.42 4.65
CA ARG A 89 -1.09 -12.92 4.44
C ARG A 89 -1.03 -13.93 3.29
N GLU A 90 -1.95 -14.89 3.28
CA GLU A 90 -2.05 -15.90 2.20
C GLU A 90 -2.35 -15.25 0.84
N ILE A 91 -3.26 -14.26 0.79
CA ILE A 91 -3.58 -13.50 -0.43
C ILE A 91 -2.32 -12.80 -0.97
N LEU A 92 -1.53 -12.17 -0.09
CA LEU A 92 -0.31 -11.44 -0.49
C LEU A 92 0.86 -12.36 -0.89
N GLU A 93 0.74 -13.66 -0.65
CA GLU A 93 1.70 -14.69 -1.10
C GLU A 93 1.37 -15.24 -2.49
N LEU A 94 0.16 -14.99 -3.01
CA LEU A 94 -0.20 -15.36 -4.38
C LEU A 94 0.63 -14.55 -5.37
N ASP A 95 1.38 -15.24 -6.24
CA ASP A 95 2.30 -14.68 -7.22
C ASP A 95 1.66 -13.58 -8.09
N ILE A 96 0.48 -13.86 -8.64
CA ILE A 96 -0.27 -12.92 -9.49
C ILE A 96 -0.65 -11.64 -8.71
N ILE A 97 -1.03 -11.76 -7.44
CA ILE A 97 -1.41 -10.62 -6.60
C ILE A 97 -0.18 -9.85 -6.15
N ALA A 98 0.87 -10.55 -5.74
CA ALA A 98 2.14 -9.95 -5.34
C ALA A 98 2.73 -9.08 -6.45
N SER A 99 2.65 -9.54 -7.71
CA SER A 99 3.17 -8.81 -8.87
C SER A 99 2.49 -7.45 -9.09
N GLU A 100 1.22 -7.31 -8.70
CA GLU A 100 0.45 -6.09 -8.86
C GLU A 100 0.42 -5.21 -7.61
N VAL A 101 0.25 -5.83 -6.43
CA VAL A 101 0.07 -5.12 -5.17
C VAL A 101 1.35 -4.41 -4.74
N TYR A 102 2.52 -5.01 -4.97
CA TYR A 102 3.81 -4.38 -4.62
C TYR A 102 4.29 -3.37 -5.66
N ASN A 103 3.49 -3.08 -6.70
CA ASN A 103 3.76 -2.06 -7.70
C ASN A 103 2.74 -0.92 -7.62
N PRO A 104 3.00 0.16 -6.84
CA PRO A 104 2.05 1.26 -6.64
C PRO A 104 1.75 2.09 -7.90
N GLY A 105 2.54 1.94 -8.98
CA GLY A 105 2.40 2.71 -10.21
C GLY A 105 2.50 4.22 -9.96
N LYS A 106 1.46 4.97 -10.35
CA LYS A 106 1.40 6.45 -10.23
C LYS A 106 0.69 6.94 -8.96
N GLN A 107 0.28 6.05 -8.07
CA GLN A 107 -0.47 6.42 -6.86
C GLN A 107 0.40 7.23 -5.89
N GLN A 108 -0.23 8.18 -5.21
CA GLN A 108 0.43 9.04 -4.22
C GLN A 108 0.04 8.59 -2.80
N GLY A 109 0.99 8.66 -1.88
CA GLY A 109 0.76 8.43 -0.45
C GLY A 109 0.78 6.96 0.00
N THR A 110 1.08 6.01 -0.89
CA THR A 110 1.21 4.58 -0.57
C THR A 110 2.40 3.96 -1.30
N ASN A 111 3.03 2.95 -0.69
CA ASN A 111 4.09 2.16 -1.32
C ASN A 111 3.57 0.88 -2.01
N PHE A 112 2.24 0.70 -2.03
CA PHE A 112 1.54 -0.42 -2.65
C PHE A 112 0.41 0.07 -3.57
N ASN A 113 -0.05 -0.81 -4.45
CA ASN A 113 -1.19 -0.58 -5.32
C ASN A 113 -2.49 -0.63 -4.52
N ARG A 114 -2.92 0.53 -4.03
CA ARG A 114 -4.13 0.71 -3.24
C ARG A 114 -5.39 0.34 -4.00
N GLY A 115 -5.45 0.62 -5.30
CA GLY A 115 -6.59 0.25 -6.15
C GLY A 115 -6.78 -1.26 -6.19
N MET A 116 -5.70 -2.01 -6.41
CA MET A 116 -5.75 -3.48 -6.36
C MET A 116 -6.20 -4.01 -4.99
N VAL A 117 -5.66 -3.47 -3.89
CA VAL A 117 -6.11 -3.83 -2.53
C VAL A 117 -7.61 -3.53 -2.34
N ALA A 118 -8.10 -2.40 -2.82
CA ALA A 118 -9.52 -2.04 -2.77
C ALA A 118 -10.41 -2.99 -3.60
N ASN A 119 -9.96 -3.41 -4.77
CA ASN A 119 -10.68 -4.36 -5.62
C ASN A 119 -10.79 -5.73 -4.94
N ILE A 120 -9.72 -6.19 -4.29
CA ILE A 120 -9.74 -7.42 -3.47
C ILE A 120 -10.74 -7.27 -2.31
N ILE A 121 -10.74 -6.13 -1.59
CA ILE A 121 -11.71 -5.86 -0.52
C ILE A 121 -13.14 -5.93 -1.05
N TYR A 122 -13.41 -5.32 -2.22
CA TYR A 122 -14.72 -5.38 -2.85
C TYR A 122 -15.12 -6.81 -3.21
N TYR A 123 -14.17 -7.64 -3.66
CA TYR A 123 -14.42 -9.05 -3.89
C TYR A 123 -14.82 -9.79 -2.60
N MET A 124 -14.12 -9.53 -1.49
CA MET A 124 -14.45 -10.11 -0.18
C MET A 124 -15.85 -9.69 0.32
N VAL A 125 -16.30 -8.47 0.01
CA VAL A 125 -17.69 -8.03 0.25
C VAL A 125 -18.68 -8.91 -0.50
N LYS A 126 -18.41 -9.24 -1.77
CA LYS A 126 -19.27 -10.16 -2.56
C LYS A 126 -19.33 -11.57 -1.98
N LYS A 127 -18.29 -11.96 -1.23
CA LYS A 127 -18.19 -13.22 -0.48
C LYS A 127 -18.68 -13.09 0.98
N ASN A 128 -19.44 -12.03 1.30
CA ASN A 128 -20.08 -11.79 2.60
C ASN A 128 -19.14 -11.68 3.81
N PHE A 129 -17.86 -11.33 3.62
CA PHE A 129 -16.93 -11.13 4.74
C PHE A 129 -17.32 -9.98 5.68
N PHE A 130 -18.06 -9.01 5.16
CA PHE A 130 -18.46 -7.78 5.84
C PHE A 130 -19.98 -7.69 6.06
N GLY A 131 -20.65 -8.84 6.05
CA GLY A 131 -22.10 -8.96 6.16
C GLY A 131 -22.78 -9.04 4.81
N ASP A 132 -24.09 -8.83 4.77
CA ASP A 132 -24.86 -8.81 3.53
C ASP A 132 -24.33 -7.72 2.59
N LYS A 133 -24.10 -8.08 1.33
CA LYS A 133 -23.72 -7.16 0.25
C LYS A 133 -24.65 -5.94 0.14
N ASN A 134 -25.91 -6.05 0.56
CA ASN A 134 -26.85 -4.92 0.52
C ASN A 134 -26.56 -3.86 1.59
N SER A 135 -25.86 -4.25 2.66
CA SER A 135 -25.40 -3.35 3.73
C SER A 135 -24.05 -2.69 3.41
N TYR A 136 -23.43 -3.07 2.30
CA TYR A 136 -22.15 -2.53 1.89
C TYR A 136 -22.22 -1.05 1.50
N ASN A 137 -21.31 -0.24 2.06
CA ASN A 137 -21.17 1.16 1.73
C ASN A 137 -19.70 1.53 1.47
N ALA A 138 -19.37 1.76 0.19
CA ALA A 138 -18.03 2.14 -0.25
C ALA A 138 -17.53 3.45 0.40
N SER A 139 -18.42 4.39 0.74
CA SER A 139 -18.03 5.64 1.40
C SER A 139 -17.56 5.40 2.84
N LEU A 140 -18.22 4.51 3.58
CA LEU A 140 -17.79 4.15 4.95
C LEU A 140 -16.42 3.46 4.92
N PHE A 141 -16.21 2.58 3.94
CA PHE A 141 -14.92 1.89 3.78
C PHE A 141 -13.83 2.87 3.36
N ALA A 142 -14.11 3.81 2.47
CA ALA A 142 -13.17 4.87 2.09
C ALA A 142 -12.81 5.76 3.29
N VAL A 143 -13.76 6.13 4.14
CA VAL A 143 -13.48 6.85 5.39
C VAL A 143 -12.60 6.03 6.33
N ALA A 144 -12.88 4.74 6.53
CA ALA A 144 -12.07 3.89 7.39
C ALA A 144 -10.64 3.71 6.88
N LEU A 145 -10.48 3.58 5.56
CA LEU A 145 -9.18 3.35 4.93
C LEU A 145 -8.36 4.63 4.76
N GLU A 146 -8.98 5.76 4.42
CA GLU A 146 -8.30 6.97 3.93
C GLU A 146 -8.67 8.24 4.71
N GLY A 147 -9.63 8.15 5.63
CA GLY A 147 -10.15 9.30 6.38
C GLY A 147 -11.09 10.19 5.56
N SER A 148 -11.43 9.84 4.32
CA SER A 148 -12.31 10.63 3.46
C SER A 148 -13.22 9.79 2.58
N ALA A 149 -14.51 10.14 2.55
CA ALA A 149 -15.51 9.53 1.67
C ALA A 149 -15.29 9.90 0.20
N GLU A 150 -14.62 11.02 -0.09
CA GLU A 150 -14.34 11.47 -1.46
C GLU A 150 -12.97 11.03 -1.97
N HIS A 151 -12.28 10.18 -1.20
CA HIS A 151 -11.02 9.61 -1.65
C HIS A 151 -11.23 8.72 -2.89
N SER A 152 -10.30 8.76 -3.85
CA SER A 152 -10.38 8.02 -5.12
C SER A 152 -10.57 6.51 -4.95
N VAL A 153 -10.07 5.95 -3.84
CA VAL A 153 -10.28 4.54 -3.45
C VAL A 153 -11.76 4.14 -3.39
N ARG A 154 -12.68 5.08 -3.14
CA ARG A 154 -14.12 4.81 -3.15
C ARG A 154 -14.62 4.25 -4.48
N ALA A 155 -14.01 4.67 -5.59
CA ALA A 155 -14.35 4.16 -6.92
C ALA A 155 -13.85 2.71 -7.10
N GLU A 156 -12.61 2.44 -6.70
CA GLU A 156 -11.99 1.11 -6.74
C GLU A 156 -12.73 0.10 -5.84
N LEU A 157 -13.24 0.56 -4.71
CA LEU A 157 -14.15 -0.18 -3.82
C LEU A 157 -15.50 -0.59 -4.46
N ARG A 158 -15.68 -0.42 -5.78
CA ARG A 158 -16.84 -0.90 -6.54
C ARG A 158 -16.43 -1.73 -7.76
N MET A 159 -15.15 -1.97 -7.91
CA MET A 159 -14.56 -2.64 -9.06
C MET A 159 -14.08 -4.02 -8.65
N LEU A 160 -14.40 -5.01 -9.48
CA LEU A 160 -13.86 -6.34 -9.31
C LEU A 160 -12.41 -6.39 -9.83
N PRO A 161 -11.54 -7.23 -9.26
CA PRO A 161 -10.26 -7.56 -9.86
C PRO A 161 -10.43 -8.20 -11.24
N ALA A 162 -9.33 -8.35 -11.99
CA ALA A 162 -9.35 -9.11 -13.23
C ALA A 162 -9.72 -10.59 -12.99
N ALA A 163 -10.24 -11.27 -14.02
CA ALA A 163 -10.83 -12.60 -13.90
C ALA A 163 -9.83 -13.68 -13.42
N ASP A 164 -8.57 -13.57 -13.81
CA ASP A 164 -7.47 -14.41 -13.37
C ASP A 164 -7.14 -14.22 -11.88
N ILE A 165 -7.15 -12.97 -11.39
CA ILE A 165 -7.04 -12.67 -9.96
C ILE A 165 -8.21 -13.27 -9.19
N ILE A 166 -9.44 -13.08 -9.69
CA ILE A 166 -10.65 -13.64 -9.07
C ILE A 166 -10.52 -15.16 -8.92
N SER A 167 -10.12 -15.85 -9.99
CA SER A 167 -9.93 -17.30 -9.97
C SER A 167 -8.93 -17.75 -8.90
N ARG A 168 -7.85 -16.98 -8.68
CA ARG A 168 -6.87 -17.28 -7.62
C ARG A 168 -7.39 -16.97 -6.22
N LEU A 169 -8.16 -15.89 -6.06
CA LEU A 169 -8.83 -15.57 -4.81
C LEU A 169 -9.83 -16.67 -4.44
N ASP A 170 -10.61 -17.19 -5.38
CA ASP A 170 -11.53 -18.30 -5.14
C ASP A 170 -10.82 -19.54 -4.58
N CYS A 171 -9.67 -19.92 -5.15
CA CYS A 171 -8.88 -21.03 -4.61
C CYS A 171 -8.49 -20.84 -3.14
N VAL A 172 -8.22 -19.61 -2.68
CA VAL A 172 -7.85 -19.35 -1.28
C VAL A 172 -9.07 -19.22 -0.38
N LEU A 173 -10.17 -18.68 -0.89
CA LEU A 173 -11.39 -18.40 -0.12
C LEU A 173 -12.27 -19.65 0.03
N GLU A 174 -12.44 -20.46 -1.01
CA GLU A 174 -13.28 -21.68 -0.98
C GLU A 174 -12.69 -22.77 -0.07
N ASN A 175 -11.36 -22.86 0.02
CA ASN A 175 -10.66 -23.74 0.96
C ASN A 175 -11.01 -23.44 2.43
N ARG A 176 -11.59 -22.28 2.75
CA ARG A 176 -12.00 -21.89 4.11
C ARG A 176 -13.48 -22.14 4.40
N GLU A 177 -14.35 -22.10 3.39
CA GLU A 177 -15.77 -22.44 3.55
C GLU A 177 -15.96 -23.92 3.92
N LEU A 178 -15.10 -24.80 3.40
CA LEU A 178 -15.10 -26.24 3.71
C LEU A 178 -14.65 -26.59 5.14
N ILE A 179 -13.99 -25.68 5.85
CA ILE A 179 -13.47 -25.92 7.22
C ILE A 179 -14.48 -25.46 8.28
N GLN A 180 -15.38 -24.52 7.94
CA GLN A 180 -16.35 -23.97 8.91
C GLN A 180 -17.71 -24.70 8.92
N ASN A 181 -17.97 -25.60 7.98
CA ASN A 181 -19.12 -26.52 8.01
C ASN A 181 -18.63 -27.97 8.09
N PRO A 182 -18.31 -28.49 9.29
CA PRO A 182 -18.28 -29.94 9.47
C PRO A 182 -19.71 -30.48 9.28
N LEU A 183 -19.84 -31.46 8.38
CA LEU A 183 -21.05 -32.27 8.19
C LEU A 183 -21.60 -32.82 9.52
#